data_AF-A0A3M2LKQ3-F1
#
_entry.id   AF-A0A3M2LKQ3-F1
#
_cell.length_a   1.000
_cell.length_b   1.000
_cell.length_c   1.000
_cell.angle_alpha   90.00
_cell.angle_beta   90.00
_cell.angle_gamma   90.00
#
_symmetry.space_group_name_H-M   'P 1'
#
loop_
_entity.id
_entity.type
_entity.pdbx_description
1 polymer ?
#
loop_
_entity_poly.entity_id
_entity_poly.type
_entity_poly.pdbx_seq_one_letter_code
_entity_poly.pdbx_strand_id
1 'polypeptide(L)' 'ARAAVTARAEELRMPQENLLTPELVRRVCWEPPAEVGPDAVGAALRALGAREWQIGQTAELLAKALSEG' A
#
# COMPACT_ATOMS: atom_id res chain seq x y z
N ALA A 1 -7.81 -4.22 -0.88
CA ALA A 1 -6.43 -3.78 -0.55
C ALA A 1 -5.52 -4.95 -0.11
N ARG A 2 -5.82 -5.63 1.00
CA ARG A 2 -4.93 -6.67 1.57
C ARG A 2 -4.55 -7.79 0.59
N ALA A 3 -5.52 -8.34 -0.14
CA ALA A 3 -5.28 -9.41 -1.11
C ALA A 3 -4.31 -9.00 -2.24
N ALA A 4 -4.39 -7.76 -2.73
CA ALA A 4 -3.49 -7.25 -3.76
C ALA A 4 -2.04 -7.13 -3.26
N VAL A 5 -1.86 -6.69 -2.01
CA VAL A 5 -0.53 -6.62 -1.37
C VAL A 5 0.05 -8.01 -1.14
N THR A 6 -0.77 -8.99 -0.72
CA THR A 6 -0.35 -10.39 -0.58
C THR A 6 0.12 -10.97 -1.90
N ALA A 7 -0.68 -10.84 -2.98
CA ALA A 7 -0.32 -11.32 -4.31
C ALA A 7 1.01 -10.69 -4.79
N ARG A 8 1.20 -9.39 -4.58
CA ARG A 8 2.45 -8.72 -4.95
C ARG A 8 3.66 -9.23 -4.17
N ALA A 9 3.49 -9.54 -2.89
CA ALA A 9 4.55 -10.12 -2.07
C ALA A 9 4.94 -11.53 -2.56
N GLU A 10 3.97 -12.34 -2.98
CA GLU A 10 4.19 -13.65 -3.58
C GLU A 10 4.97 -13.56 -4.89
N GLU A 11 4.61 -12.63 -5.78
CA GLU A 11 5.36 -12.34 -7.02
C GLU A 11 6.82 -11.96 -6.74
N LEU A 12 7.04 -11.18 -5.68
CA LEU A 12 8.37 -10.77 -5.24
C LEU A 12 9.09 -11.84 -4.41
N ARG A 13 8.47 -13.00 -4.17
CA ARG A 13 8.97 -14.13 -3.38
C ARG A 13 9.42 -13.71 -1.98
N MET A 14 8.60 -12.90 -1.30
CA MET A 14 8.85 -12.47 0.08
C MET A 14 7.57 -12.46 0.92
N PRO A 15 7.69 -12.51 2.26
CA PRO A 15 6.55 -12.30 3.14
C PRO A 15 5.90 -10.93 2.91
N GLN A 16 4.57 -10.85 2.99
CA GLN A 16 3.85 -9.57 2.86
C GLN A 16 4.35 -8.54 3.87
N GLU A 17 4.74 -8.96 5.08
CA GLU A 17 5.19 -8.07 6.15
C GLU A 17 6.52 -7.39 5.82
N ASN A 18 7.34 -8.02 4.97
CA ASN A 18 8.56 -7.41 4.44
C ASN A 18 8.25 -6.40 3.33
N LEU A 19 7.20 -6.65 2.54
CA LEU A 19 6.73 -5.73 1.51
C LEU A 19 6.03 -4.51 2.13
N LEU A 20 5.01 -4.73 2.94
CA LEU A 20 4.28 -3.69 3.65
C LEU A 20 3.57 -4.29 4.86
N THR A 21 3.75 -3.69 6.04
CA THR A 21 3.14 -4.26 7.25
C THR A 21 1.62 -4.19 7.17
N PRO A 22 0.89 -5.18 7.72
CA PRO A 22 -0.57 -5.15 7.73
C PRO A 22 -1.15 -3.93 8.47
N GLU A 23 -0.39 -3.34 9.38
CA GLU A 23 -0.75 -2.10 10.07
C GLU A 23 -0.78 -0.91 9.12
N LEU A 24 0.24 -0.74 8.26
CA LEU A 24 0.30 0.32 7.26
C LEU A 24 -0.88 0.23 6.28
N VAL A 25 -1.20 -0.98 5.81
CA VAL A 25 -2.36 -1.23 4.95
C VAL A 25 -3.66 -0.80 5.65
N ARG A 26 -3.84 -1.19 6.92
CA ARG A 26 -5.03 -0.81 7.69
C ARG A 26 -5.14 0.70 7.90
N ARG A 27 -4.03 1.38 8.20
CA ARG A 27 -3.98 2.83 8.39
C ARG A 27 -4.42 3.57 7.14
N VAL A 28 -3.85 3.22 5.99
CA VAL A 28 -4.22 3.82 4.70
C VAL A 28 -5.67 3.53 4.32
N CYS A 29 -6.21 2.36 4.66
CA CYS A 29 -7.63 2.06 4.44
C CYS A 29 -8.59 2.80 5.40
N TRP A 30 -8.15 3.13 6.61
CA TRP A 30 -8.98 3.81 7.62
C TRP A 30 -8.92 5.33 7.48
N GLU A 31 -7.76 5.85 7.10
CA GLU A 31 -7.51 7.26 6.82
C GLU A 31 -7.01 7.39 5.37
N PRO A 32 -7.88 7.18 4.37
CA PRO A 32 -7.49 7.33 2.99
C PRO A 32 -7.16 8.80 2.69
N PRO A 33 -6.15 9.07 1.84
CA PRO A 33 -5.87 10.42 1.39
C PRO A 33 -7.07 11.00 0.63
N ALA A 34 -7.20 12.34 0.65
CA ALA A 34 -8.30 13.05 0.00
C ALA A 34 -8.39 12.76 -1.51
N GLU A 35 -7.25 12.50 -2.15
CA GLU A 35 -7.17 11.97 -3.51
C GLU A 35 -6.73 10.52 -3.46
N VAL A 36 -7.52 9.63 -4.07
CA VAL A 36 -7.29 8.18 -4.05
C VAL A 36 -6.32 7.74 -5.16
N GLY A 37 -5.30 8.55 -5.41
CA GLY A 37 -4.31 8.34 -6.47
C GLY A 37 -3.02 7.68 -5.95
N PRO A 38 -2.21 7.05 -6.83
CA PRO A 38 -0.94 6.44 -6.44
C PRO A 38 0.01 7.42 -5.74
N ASP A 39 0.07 8.68 -6.18
CA ASP A 39 0.94 9.70 -5.59
C ASP A 39 0.54 10.06 -4.16
N ALA A 40 -0.77 10.27 -3.94
CA ALA A 40 -1.31 10.62 -2.64
C ALA A 40 -1.24 9.45 -1.65
N VAL A 41 -1.51 8.22 -2.11
CA VAL A 41 -1.31 7.00 -1.33
C VAL A 41 0.17 6.80 -1.01
N GLY A 42 1.06 7.03 -1.97
CA GLY A 42 2.51 6.96 -1.75
C GLY A 42 3.00 7.99 -0.73
N ALA A 43 2.46 9.20 -0.75
CA ALA A 43 2.74 10.23 0.26
C ALA A 43 2.26 9.81 1.66
N ALA A 44 1.06 9.23 1.76
CA ALA A 44 0.54 8.71 3.03
C ALA A 44 1.42 7.57 3.58
N LEU A 45 1.80 6.61 2.74
CA LEU A 45 2.70 5.52 3.12
C LEU A 45 4.08 6.04 3.57
N ARG A 46 4.63 7.03 2.85
CA ARG A 46 5.89 7.69 3.22
C ARG A 46 5.80 8.36 4.59
N ALA A 47 4.70 9.06 4.86
CA ALA A 47 4.45 9.69 6.16
C ALA A 47 4.33 8.65 7.30
N LEU A 48 3.82 7.46 6.99
CA LEU A 48 3.75 6.34 7.93
C LEU A 48 5.07 5.54 8.06
N GLY A 49 6.13 5.92 7.33
CA GLY A 49 7.46 5.33 7.43
C GLY A 49 7.74 4.18 6.46
N ALA A 50 6.90 3.97 5.45
CA ALA A 50 7.20 3.03 4.37
C ALA A 50 8.42 3.50 3.55
N ARG A 51 9.28 2.55 3.14
CA ARG A 51 10.45 2.85 2.30
C ARG A 51 10.04 3.09 0.85
N GLU A 52 10.81 3.88 0.12
CA GLU A 52 10.56 4.20 -1.31
C GLU A 52 10.30 2.96 -2.17
N TRP A 53 11.10 1.90 -1.98
CA TRP A 53 10.91 0.67 -2.74
C TRP A 53 9.57 -0.01 -2.41
N GLN A 54 9.12 0.01 -1.15
CA GLN A 54 7.83 -0.56 -0.73
C GLN A 54 6.67 0.24 -1.32
N ILE A 55 6.79 1.57 -1.30
CA ILE A 55 5.83 2.51 -1.89
C ILE A 55 5.69 2.23 -3.38
N GLY A 56 6.81 2.13 -4.10
CA GLY A 56 6.80 1.83 -5.53
C GLY A 56 6.17 0.48 -5.90
N GLN A 57 6.10 -0.46 -4.96
CA GLN A 57 5.43 -1.74 -5.17
C GLN A 57 3.95 -1.75 -4.77
N THR A 58 3.51 -0.82 -3.91
CA THR A 58 2.20 -0.93 -3.24
C THR A 58 1.28 0.26 -3.45
N ALA A 59 1.79 1.44 -3.80
CA ALA A 59 1.00 2.66 -3.91
C ALA A 59 -0.12 2.54 -4.97
N GLU A 60 0.20 2.03 -6.16
CA GLU A 60 -0.77 1.83 -7.23
C GLU A 60 -1.81 0.76 -6.87
N LEU A 61 -1.36 -0.36 -6.28
CA LEU A 61 -2.25 -1.44 -5.84
C LEU A 61 -3.25 -0.96 -4.78
N LEU A 62 -2.78 -0.14 -3.83
CA LEU A 62 -3.59 0.42 -2.77
C LEU A 62 -4.54 1.50 -3.31
N ALA A 63 -4.07 2.40 -4.17
CA ALA A 63 -4.91 3.41 -4.82
C ALA A 63 -6.07 2.79 -5.60
N LYS A 64 -5.78 1.77 -6.41
CA LYS A 64 -6.81 1.00 -7.12
C LYS A 64 -7.81 0.36 -6.15
N ALA A 65 -7.30 -0.33 -5.12
CA ALA A 65 -8.15 -1.02 -4.17
C ALA A 65 -9.00 -0.10 -3.28
N LEU A 66 -8.58 1.15 -3.07
CA LEU A 66 -9.35 2.17 -2.37
C LEU A 66 -10.41 2.82 -3.29
N SER A 67 -10.16 2.86 -4.59
CA SER A 67 -11.10 3.40 -5.60
C SER A 67 -12.23 2.42 -5.94
N GLU A 68 -12.01 1.12 -5.76
CA GLU A 68 -12.98 0.04 -6.02
C GLU A 68 -13.83 -0.33 -4.78
N GLY A 69 -13.58 0.30 -3.63
CA GLY A 69 -14.23 -0.01 -2.35
C GLY A 69 -15.23 1.01 -1.86
#